data_AF-A0A2G9FX84-F1
#
_entry.id   AF-A0A2G9FX84-F1
#
_cell.length_a   1.000
_cell.length_b   1.000
_cell.length_c   1.000
_cell.angle_alpha   90.00
_cell.angle_beta   90.00
_cell.angle_gamma   90.00
#
_symmetry.space_group_name_H-M   'P 1'
#
loop_
_entity.id
_entity.type
_entity.pdbx_description
1 polymer ?
#
loop_
_entity_poly.entity_id
_entity_poly.type
_entity_poly.pdbx_seq_one_letter_code
_entity_poly.pdbx_strand_id
1 'polypeptide(L)'
;MPTNAENGNDKFISQGTNSPGVQELESFATFCNLDDLYLGVISHQFQSFDDKIISVKPSNTKEDYSASFHILRKHKRKCPKLDENKAIVSSQNSIIPTLSTEAIIELAAENFIQSASKSRKELSVLNHPYSSSPLSHSKDVQLIVNLLSCAEKVDKEQYDRAGKLLDECYKMSSPIGSTIQRLAFYFIEALYEKVGRVTPKGMCLDPLEAIIWPSIPLLALHKEHPLPQITKFAGIQTILDHVVEARKIHVIDLEIRSGIQYTILFQALVDRSKHPVEHLRITALGTKSKETMEETGKRLMSFAESLKISFSFDVVMVADVLDLKESLFKVVPGETVAVYAAYALMGLGGKADRLERIMRVIKDLNPCVMIIAEIEANCSSPSFIGRFVESLFFYGAIFDSFAECMKNDETNRREVEATCLGSSIKNVLAAEGDERKIRHMSIRVWRAFLARFGIVEIELSMSCVDQAHMVLQGFPCGRSCTVDMNGKCLIIAWKGTPLSSLSAWKFK
;
A
#
# COMPACT_ATOMS: atom_id res chain seq x y z
N MET A 1 -32.54 -49.89 52.36
CA MET A 1 -31.85 -51.06 51.78
C MET A 1 -32.88 -51.88 51.01
N PRO A 2 -32.54 -52.54 49.89
CA PRO A 2 -31.45 -52.34 48.92
C PRO A 2 -32.06 -51.83 47.57
N THR A 3 -31.56 -51.95 46.33
CA THR A 3 -30.32 -52.53 45.77
C THR A 3 -29.87 -51.78 44.48
N ASN A 4 -28.57 -51.84 44.22
CA ASN A 4 -27.82 -51.71 42.96
C ASN A 4 -28.55 -52.25 41.69
N ALA A 5 -28.52 -51.55 40.54
CA ALA A 5 -27.56 -51.69 39.40
C ALA A 5 -28.05 -52.71 38.32
N GLU A 6 -27.59 -52.70 37.05
CA GLU A 6 -26.33 -52.18 36.48
C GLU A 6 -26.44 -51.87 34.96
N ASN A 7 -25.47 -51.10 34.44
CA ASN A 7 -24.95 -51.04 33.05
C ASN A 7 -25.86 -50.74 31.83
N GLY A 8 -25.46 -49.68 31.10
CA GLY A 8 -25.91 -49.37 29.74
C GLY A 8 -25.09 -48.20 29.16
N ASN A 9 -24.05 -48.49 28.39
CA ASN A 9 -23.22 -47.47 27.73
C ASN A 9 -24.00 -46.76 26.60
N ASP A 10 -23.86 -45.45 26.49
CA ASP A 10 -23.54 -44.87 25.17
C ASP A 10 -22.75 -43.56 25.25
N LYS A 11 -22.05 -43.22 24.17
CA LYS A 11 -21.15 -42.06 24.06
C LYS A 11 -21.88 -40.83 23.54
N PHE A 12 -21.72 -39.69 24.21
CA PHE A 12 -21.80 -38.39 23.55
C PHE A 12 -20.53 -37.57 23.82
N ILE A 13 -19.79 -37.30 22.73
CA ILE A 13 -18.59 -36.46 22.73
C ILE A 13 -19.05 -35.00 22.56
N SER A 14 -18.41 -34.10 23.28
CA SER A 14 -18.62 -32.65 23.16
C SER A 14 -18.31 -32.15 21.75
N GLN A 15 -19.34 -31.72 21.02
CA GLN A 15 -19.14 -30.87 19.84
C GLN A 15 -18.90 -29.43 20.29
N GLY A 16 -17.64 -29.02 20.36
CA GLY A 16 -17.28 -27.61 20.46
C GLY A 16 -17.64 -26.89 19.16
N THR A 17 -18.48 -25.86 19.24
CA THR A 17 -18.90 -25.06 18.08
C THR A 17 -17.81 -24.09 17.65
N ASN A 18 -16.89 -24.55 16.79
CA ASN A 18 -15.90 -23.69 16.13
C ASN A 18 -16.60 -22.69 15.20
N SER A 19 -16.97 -21.53 15.74
CA SER A 19 -17.43 -20.36 15.01
C SER A 19 -16.22 -19.53 14.55
N PRO A 20 -16.10 -19.17 13.25
CA PRO A 20 -14.98 -18.36 12.76
C PRO A 20 -14.81 -17.03 13.53
N GLY A 21 -15.91 -16.40 13.92
CA GLY A 21 -15.88 -15.13 14.66
C GLY A 21 -15.26 -15.22 16.05
N VAL A 22 -15.24 -16.41 16.69
CA VAL A 22 -14.60 -16.61 18.00
C VAL A 22 -13.08 -16.64 17.85
N GLN A 23 -12.56 -17.37 16.85
CA GLN A 23 -11.11 -17.38 16.57
C GLN A 23 -10.61 -16.00 16.09
N GLU A 24 -11.43 -15.26 15.34
CA GLU A 24 -11.11 -13.85 15.06
C GLU A 24 -11.04 -13.03 16.35
N LEU A 25 -12.07 -13.06 17.21
CA LEU A 25 -12.09 -12.31 18.48
C LEU A 25 -10.92 -12.65 19.41
N GLU A 26 -10.56 -13.93 19.55
CA GLU A 26 -9.38 -14.36 20.32
C GLU A 26 -8.08 -13.83 19.70
N SER A 27 -7.97 -13.80 18.37
CA SER A 27 -6.81 -13.20 17.69
C SER A 27 -6.72 -11.69 17.90
N PHE A 28 -7.85 -10.96 17.89
CA PHE A 28 -7.90 -9.52 18.19
C PHE A 28 -7.53 -9.23 19.66
N ALA A 29 -8.07 -10.01 20.61
CA ALA A 29 -7.76 -9.85 22.03
C ALA A 29 -6.26 -10.10 22.33
N THR A 30 -5.68 -11.15 21.73
CA THR A 30 -4.25 -11.48 21.89
C THR A 30 -3.32 -10.46 21.22
N PHE A 31 -3.81 -9.70 20.23
CA PHE A 31 -3.04 -8.69 19.49
C PHE A 31 -2.94 -7.33 20.21
N CYS A 32 -3.79 -7.06 21.21
CA CYS A 32 -3.96 -5.71 21.78
C CYS A 32 -3.14 -5.43 23.06
N ASN A 33 -2.22 -6.32 23.49
CA ASN A 33 -1.46 -6.10 24.72
C ASN A 33 -0.27 -5.15 24.49
N LEU A 34 -0.34 -3.92 25.02
CA LEU A 34 0.64 -2.85 24.71
C LEU A 34 1.95 -2.91 25.53
N ASP A 35 2.04 -3.79 26.53
CA ASP A 35 3.15 -3.81 27.49
C ASP A 35 4.53 -4.02 26.84
N ASP A 36 4.60 -4.67 25.68
CA ASP A 36 5.84 -4.98 24.96
C ASP A 36 6.48 -3.76 24.25
N LEU A 37 5.81 -2.59 24.20
CA LEU A 37 6.26 -1.42 23.40
C LEU A 37 6.77 -0.21 24.22
N TYR A 38 6.77 -0.27 25.55
CA TYR A 38 7.20 0.86 26.39
C TYR A 38 8.71 0.85 26.70
N LEU A 39 9.51 1.58 25.91
CA LEU A 39 10.88 1.99 26.27
C LEU A 39 11.12 3.49 26.04
N GLY A 40 11.92 4.09 26.93
CA GLY A 40 11.96 5.55 27.14
C GLY A 40 12.70 6.37 26.08
N VAL A 41 12.16 7.54 25.75
CA VAL A 41 12.69 8.50 24.77
C VAL A 41 13.93 9.23 25.29
N ILE A 42 15.01 9.24 24.50
CA ILE A 42 16.04 10.28 24.50
C ILE A 42 16.26 10.72 23.05
N SER A 43 16.09 12.01 22.78
CA SER A 43 16.15 12.58 21.42
C SER A 43 17.58 12.91 20.98
N HIS A 44 17.87 12.72 19.69
CA HIS A 44 19.04 13.28 19.02
C HIS A 44 18.61 14.08 17.77
N GLN A 45 19.37 15.13 17.47
CA GLN A 45 19.01 16.13 16.46
C GLN A 45 19.29 15.66 15.03
N PHE A 46 18.34 15.90 14.12
CA PHE A 46 18.51 15.68 12.68
C PHE A 46 19.09 16.91 11.97
N GLN A 47 19.72 16.67 10.82
CA GLN A 47 20.37 17.67 9.99
C GLN A 47 19.69 17.73 8.61
N SER A 48 19.24 18.92 8.19
CA SER A 48 18.45 19.11 6.97
C SER A 48 19.28 19.17 5.70
N PHE A 49 18.70 18.76 4.56
CA PHE A 49 19.26 18.96 3.22
C PHE A 49 18.31 19.76 2.32
N ASP A 50 18.86 20.77 1.62
CA ASP A 50 18.11 21.67 0.74
C ASP A 50 17.85 21.08 -0.65
N ASP A 51 16.62 21.21 -1.13
CA ASP A 51 16.18 20.76 -2.45
C ASP A 51 16.33 21.88 -3.50
N LYS A 52 16.93 21.58 -4.66
CA LYS A 52 17.11 22.56 -5.76
C LYS A 52 16.19 22.30 -6.93
N ILE A 53 15.14 23.11 -7.02
CA ILE A 53 14.14 23.09 -8.10
C ILE A 53 14.79 23.46 -9.44
N ILE A 54 14.54 22.65 -10.47
CA ILE A 54 14.80 22.97 -11.88
C ILE A 54 13.49 22.93 -12.65
N SER A 55 13.03 24.09 -13.14
CA SER A 55 11.89 24.17 -14.04
C SER A 55 12.31 23.84 -15.47
N VAL A 56 11.46 23.12 -16.22
CA VAL A 56 11.65 22.87 -17.66
C VAL A 56 10.43 23.35 -18.42
N LYS A 57 10.62 24.26 -19.38
CA LYS A 57 9.57 24.66 -20.34
C LYS A 57 9.50 23.65 -21.49
N PRO A 58 8.31 23.39 -22.08
CA PRO A 58 8.19 22.49 -23.22
C PRO A 58 8.78 23.10 -24.50
N SER A 59 9.36 22.26 -25.35
CA SER A 59 9.70 22.56 -26.74
C SER A 59 9.06 21.54 -27.67
N ASN A 60 8.44 22.03 -28.75
CA ASN A 60 7.80 21.18 -29.75
C ASN A 60 8.81 20.72 -30.82
N THR A 61 9.01 19.41 -30.98
CA THR A 61 9.12 18.76 -32.31
C THR A 61 9.21 17.23 -32.21
N LYS A 62 8.36 16.55 -33.00
CA LYS A 62 8.49 15.16 -33.52
C LYS A 62 8.55 14.00 -32.50
N GLU A 63 7.98 12.87 -32.92
CA GLU A 63 7.82 11.66 -32.12
C GLU A 63 9.16 10.91 -31.98
N ASP A 64 9.82 11.04 -30.83
CA ASP A 64 10.99 10.25 -30.49
C ASP A 64 10.58 9.03 -29.66
N TYR A 65 10.70 7.83 -30.23
CA TYR A 65 10.47 6.56 -29.50
C TYR A 65 11.45 6.31 -28.34
N SER A 66 12.49 7.14 -28.16
CA SER A 66 13.26 7.19 -26.91
C SER A 66 12.47 7.79 -25.74
N ALA A 67 11.36 8.49 -25.98
CA ALA A 67 10.63 9.22 -24.94
C ALA A 67 9.87 8.30 -23.99
N SER A 68 9.19 7.27 -24.53
CA SER A 68 8.39 6.29 -23.75
C SER A 68 9.15 5.68 -22.57
N PHE A 69 10.45 5.42 -22.73
CA PHE A 69 11.31 4.82 -21.70
C PHE A 69 12.20 5.83 -20.96
N HIS A 70 11.96 7.15 -21.06
CA HIS A 70 12.70 8.13 -20.25
C HIS A 70 12.54 7.89 -18.73
N ILE A 71 11.44 7.28 -18.29
CA ILE A 71 11.21 6.92 -16.89
C ILE A 71 12.29 5.94 -16.38
N LEU A 72 12.75 4.98 -17.19
CA LEU A 72 13.87 4.10 -16.79
C LEU A 72 15.15 4.91 -16.48
N ARG A 73 15.38 6.04 -17.17
CA ARG A 73 16.52 6.94 -16.92
C ARG A 73 16.33 7.85 -15.68
N LYS A 74 15.12 7.95 -15.13
CA LYS A 74 14.82 8.63 -13.85
C LYS A 74 15.23 7.73 -12.67
N HIS A 75 14.96 6.42 -12.75
CA HIS A 75 15.35 5.46 -11.69
C HIS A 75 16.87 5.34 -11.56
N LYS A 76 17.59 5.14 -12.69
CA LYS A 76 19.06 5.11 -12.79
C LYS A 76 19.81 6.32 -12.15
N ARG A 77 19.13 7.42 -11.84
CA ARG A 77 19.72 8.61 -11.17
C ARG A 77 19.66 8.57 -9.64
N LYS A 78 19.00 7.59 -9.01
CA LYS A 78 18.95 7.46 -7.54
C LYS A 78 20.21 6.83 -6.94
N CYS A 79 20.94 6.00 -7.67
CA CYS A 79 22.12 5.31 -7.15
C CYS A 79 23.29 6.30 -6.93
N PRO A 80 23.94 6.29 -5.76
CA PRO A 80 25.37 6.55 -5.69
C PRO A 80 26.10 5.60 -6.64
N LYS A 81 27.23 6.02 -7.23
CA LYS A 81 28.07 5.08 -7.97
C LYS A 81 28.50 3.96 -7.03
N LEU A 82 28.34 2.71 -7.43
CA LEU A 82 28.90 1.56 -6.73
C LEU A 82 30.42 1.71 -6.68
N ASP A 83 30.93 2.01 -5.49
CA ASP A 83 32.36 2.10 -5.22
C ASP A 83 32.86 0.66 -4.98
N GLU A 84 33.48 0.06 -6.00
CA GLU A 84 33.73 -1.39 -6.11
C GLU A 84 34.57 -1.97 -4.95
N ASN A 85 35.18 -1.11 -4.14
CA ASN A 85 36.12 -1.44 -3.06
C ASN A 85 35.49 -1.55 -1.65
N LYS A 86 34.15 -1.51 -1.49
CA LYS A 86 33.49 -1.66 -0.17
C LYS A 86 32.63 -2.91 0.04
N ALA A 87 32.57 -3.82 -0.93
CA ALA A 87 31.86 -5.09 -0.81
C ALA A 87 32.72 -6.22 -0.19
N ILE A 88 33.31 -5.98 0.99
CA ILE A 88 34.06 -7.01 1.74
C ILE A 88 33.54 -7.08 3.19
N VAL A 89 32.57 -7.96 3.41
CA VAL A 89 32.26 -8.53 4.73
C VAL A 89 32.70 -9.99 4.70
N SER A 90 33.50 -10.40 5.68
CA SER A 90 34.24 -11.66 5.63
C SER A 90 33.44 -12.86 6.12
N SER A 91 33.18 -13.82 5.23
CA SER A 91 33.07 -15.24 5.59
C SER A 91 33.49 -16.12 4.41
N GLN A 92 34.11 -17.27 4.71
CA GLN A 92 34.59 -18.19 3.67
C GLN A 92 33.48 -19.13 3.22
N ASN A 93 32.75 -18.75 2.18
CA ASN A 93 32.06 -19.67 1.26
C ASN A 93 31.78 -18.96 -0.07
N SER A 94 31.85 -19.68 -1.19
CA SER A 94 31.72 -19.12 -2.54
C SER A 94 30.26 -18.87 -2.92
N ILE A 95 29.65 -17.85 -2.29
CA ILE A 95 28.30 -17.37 -2.59
C ILE A 95 28.42 -16.17 -3.54
N ILE A 96 27.94 -16.32 -4.78
CA ILE A 96 27.75 -15.17 -5.68
C ILE A 96 26.70 -14.26 -5.03
N PRO A 97 26.96 -12.96 -4.81
CA PRO A 97 26.00 -12.08 -4.17
C PRO A 97 24.71 -12.00 -4.99
N THR A 98 23.60 -12.41 -4.39
CA THR A 98 22.27 -12.32 -4.98
C THR A 98 21.87 -10.84 -5.07
N LEU A 99 21.67 -10.35 -6.30
CA LEU A 99 21.18 -8.99 -6.54
C LEU A 99 19.82 -8.76 -5.86
N SER A 100 19.56 -7.52 -5.42
CA SER A 100 18.24 -7.10 -4.97
C SER A 100 17.23 -7.06 -6.12
N THR A 101 15.94 -7.16 -5.80
CA THR A 101 14.85 -7.07 -6.78
C THR A 101 14.93 -5.78 -7.60
N GLU A 102 15.24 -4.65 -6.96
CA GLU A 102 15.47 -3.36 -7.64
C GLU A 102 16.67 -3.41 -8.60
N ALA A 103 17.83 -3.91 -8.16
CA ALA A 103 19.02 -4.01 -8.99
C ALA A 103 18.84 -4.95 -10.20
N ILE A 104 18.00 -6.00 -10.09
CA ILE A 104 17.63 -6.86 -11.22
C ILE A 104 16.76 -6.09 -12.22
N ILE A 105 15.78 -5.31 -11.76
CA ILE A 105 14.92 -4.50 -12.61
C ILE A 105 15.72 -3.38 -13.30
N GLU A 106 16.64 -2.72 -12.59
CA GLU A 106 17.53 -1.71 -13.18
C GLU A 106 18.49 -2.31 -14.21
N LEU A 107 19.16 -3.43 -13.91
CA LEU A 107 20.07 -4.08 -14.85
C LEU A 107 19.34 -4.58 -16.10
N ALA A 108 18.10 -5.08 -15.95
CA ALA A 108 17.24 -5.43 -17.08
C ALA A 108 16.81 -4.20 -17.88
N ALA A 109 16.46 -3.09 -17.23
CA ALA A 109 16.14 -1.82 -17.87
C ALA A 109 17.32 -1.27 -18.69
N GLU A 110 18.54 -1.36 -18.17
CA GLU A 110 19.75 -0.96 -18.90
C GLU A 110 20.03 -1.87 -20.09
N ASN A 111 19.94 -3.19 -19.92
CA ASN A 111 20.11 -4.14 -21.01
C ASN A 111 19.09 -3.95 -22.14
N PHE A 112 17.84 -3.66 -21.78
CA PHE A 112 16.77 -3.33 -22.73
C PHE A 112 17.04 -2.01 -23.48
N ILE A 113 17.47 -0.95 -22.79
CA ILE A 113 17.86 0.32 -23.45
C ILE A 113 19.06 0.11 -24.38
N GLN A 114 20.05 -0.69 -23.97
CA GLN A 114 21.22 -0.97 -24.78
C GLN A 114 20.86 -1.73 -26.06
N SER A 115 20.05 -2.80 -26.00
CA SER A 115 19.63 -3.55 -27.19
C SER A 115 18.79 -2.67 -28.14
N ALA A 116 17.85 -1.89 -27.62
CA ALA A 116 17.05 -0.91 -28.37
C ALA A 116 17.87 0.28 -28.94
N SER A 117 19.14 0.42 -28.58
CA SER A 117 20.09 1.37 -29.16
C SER A 117 21.02 0.72 -30.21
N LYS A 118 21.45 -0.53 -29.99
CA LYS A 118 22.25 -1.31 -30.94
C LYS A 118 21.45 -1.59 -32.22
N SER A 119 20.16 -1.92 -32.09
CA SER A 119 19.21 -2.03 -33.21
C SER A 119 18.98 -0.74 -34.02
N ARG A 120 19.55 0.40 -33.59
CA ARG A 120 19.51 1.69 -34.32
C ARG A 120 20.88 2.12 -34.87
N LYS A 121 21.94 1.30 -34.71
CA LYS A 121 23.32 1.64 -35.09
C LYS A 121 24.06 0.48 -35.77
N GLU A 122 23.43 -0.17 -36.75
CA GLU A 122 24.18 -1.00 -37.71
C GLU A 122 24.94 -0.13 -38.73
N LEU A 123 25.98 0.60 -38.29
CA LEU A 123 27.20 0.85 -39.09
C LEU A 123 28.42 1.44 -38.32
N SER A 124 28.81 0.93 -37.14
CA SER A 124 30.18 1.21 -36.62
C SER A 124 30.69 0.22 -35.55
N VAL A 125 31.27 -0.89 -36.02
CA VAL A 125 32.58 -1.45 -35.62
C VAL A 125 33.07 -1.16 -34.18
N LEU A 126 32.81 -2.09 -33.24
CA LEU A 126 33.80 -2.83 -32.41
C LEU A 126 33.16 -3.55 -31.22
N ASN A 127 33.32 -4.88 -31.14
CA ASN A 127 33.00 -5.66 -29.95
C ASN A 127 34.22 -5.75 -29.03
N HIS A 128 34.18 -5.12 -27.85
CA HIS A 128 35.15 -5.40 -26.78
C HIS A 128 34.64 -6.57 -25.91
N PRO A 129 35.42 -7.66 -25.70
CA PRO A 129 34.94 -8.87 -25.02
C PRO A 129 34.60 -8.77 -23.51
N TYR A 130 34.80 -7.61 -22.88
CA TYR A 130 34.86 -7.48 -21.42
C TYR A 130 33.77 -6.58 -20.78
N SER A 131 32.73 -6.19 -21.53
CA SER A 131 31.69 -5.27 -21.04
C SER A 131 30.49 -5.92 -20.34
N SER A 132 30.47 -7.25 -20.18
CA SER A 132 29.35 -8.00 -19.59
C SER A 132 29.77 -8.65 -18.26
N SER A 133 29.25 -8.15 -17.14
CA SER A 133 29.38 -8.84 -15.84
C SER A 133 28.62 -10.17 -15.88
N PRO A 134 29.12 -11.27 -15.26
CA PRO A 134 28.40 -12.55 -15.18
C PRO A 134 26.97 -12.43 -14.62
N LEU A 135 26.73 -11.43 -13.76
CA LEU A 135 25.42 -11.12 -13.17
C LEU A 135 24.38 -10.66 -14.21
N SER A 136 24.81 -10.17 -15.37
CA SER A 136 23.95 -9.76 -16.49
C SER A 136 23.25 -10.93 -17.21
N HIS A 137 23.57 -12.17 -16.84
CA HIS A 137 23.03 -13.39 -17.46
C HIS A 137 22.12 -14.21 -16.53
N SER A 138 21.64 -13.62 -15.43
CA SER A 138 20.64 -14.29 -14.58
C SER A 138 19.31 -14.47 -15.32
N LYS A 139 18.61 -15.57 -15.05
CA LYS A 139 17.28 -15.86 -15.64
C LYS A 139 16.27 -14.76 -15.32
N ASP A 140 16.39 -14.17 -14.13
CA ASP A 140 15.50 -13.13 -13.61
C ASP A 140 15.74 -11.79 -14.32
N VAL A 141 16.99 -11.42 -14.62
CA VAL A 141 17.31 -10.26 -15.49
C VAL A 141 16.73 -10.49 -16.89
N GLN A 142 16.92 -11.68 -17.48
CA GLN A 142 16.40 -11.97 -18.82
C GLN A 142 14.86 -11.98 -18.86
N LEU A 143 14.20 -12.45 -17.80
CA LEU A 143 12.74 -12.41 -17.65
C LEU A 143 12.22 -10.96 -17.69
N ILE A 144 12.85 -10.03 -16.94
CA ILE A 144 12.45 -8.62 -16.97
C ILE A 144 12.81 -7.94 -18.32
N VAL A 145 13.92 -8.28 -18.97
CA VAL A 145 14.23 -7.81 -20.34
C VAL A 145 13.16 -8.25 -21.34
N ASN A 146 12.72 -9.51 -21.26
CA ASN A 146 11.66 -10.03 -22.12
C ASN A 146 10.33 -9.34 -21.80
N LEU A 147 10.00 -9.13 -20.52
CA LEU A 147 8.77 -8.47 -20.09
C LEU A 147 8.69 -6.99 -20.51
N LEU A 148 9.81 -6.25 -20.43
CA LEU A 148 9.94 -4.90 -21.00
C LEU A 148 9.74 -4.91 -22.53
N SER A 149 10.22 -5.97 -23.19
CA SER A 149 10.01 -6.17 -24.63
C SER A 149 8.55 -6.50 -24.96
N CYS A 150 7.84 -7.29 -24.13
CA CYS A 150 6.39 -7.48 -24.23
C CYS A 150 5.67 -6.13 -24.14
N ALA A 151 5.98 -5.33 -23.12
CA ALA A 151 5.36 -4.03 -22.91
C ALA A 151 5.58 -3.07 -24.10
N GLU A 152 6.78 -3.07 -24.69
CA GLU A 152 7.03 -2.31 -25.93
C GLU A 152 6.19 -2.80 -27.12
N LYS A 153 5.88 -4.10 -27.21
CA LYS A 153 5.01 -4.61 -28.28
C LYS A 153 3.54 -4.29 -28.02
N VAL A 154 3.09 -4.27 -26.77
CA VAL A 154 1.73 -3.85 -26.38
C VAL A 154 1.51 -2.36 -26.62
N ASP A 155 2.47 -1.50 -26.23
CA ASP A 155 2.44 -0.04 -26.46
C ASP A 155 2.44 0.34 -27.96
N LYS A 156 2.83 -0.61 -28.83
CA LYS A 156 2.86 -0.48 -30.30
C LYS A 156 1.77 -1.29 -31.00
N GLU A 157 0.78 -1.80 -30.25
CA GLU A 157 -0.34 -2.63 -30.73
C GLU A 157 0.07 -3.92 -31.48
N GLN A 158 1.31 -4.38 -31.33
CA GLN A 158 1.86 -5.58 -31.97
C GLN A 158 1.50 -6.84 -31.18
N TYR A 159 0.21 -7.05 -30.93
CA TYR A 159 -0.32 -8.03 -29.98
C TYR A 159 0.10 -9.48 -30.27
N ASP A 160 0.24 -9.90 -31.54
CA ASP A 160 0.79 -11.22 -31.89
C ASP A 160 2.25 -11.41 -31.47
N ARG A 161 3.05 -10.34 -31.52
CA ARG A 161 4.46 -10.35 -31.11
C ARG A 161 4.58 -10.27 -29.59
N ALA A 162 3.75 -9.44 -28.95
CA ALA A 162 3.61 -9.41 -27.50
C ALA A 162 3.23 -10.81 -26.96
N GLY A 163 2.20 -11.43 -27.54
CA GLY A 163 1.72 -12.76 -27.16
C GLY A 163 2.83 -13.82 -27.19
N LYS A 164 3.61 -13.91 -28.26
CA LYS A 164 4.73 -14.87 -28.35
C LYS A 164 5.80 -14.65 -27.28
N LEU A 165 6.13 -13.39 -26.98
CA LEU A 165 7.07 -13.06 -25.90
C LEU A 165 6.47 -13.33 -24.51
N LEU A 166 5.17 -13.16 -24.31
CA LEU A 166 4.47 -13.57 -23.07
C LEU A 166 4.51 -15.10 -22.91
N ASP A 167 4.31 -15.85 -23.99
CA ASP A 167 4.39 -17.31 -24.02
C ASP A 167 5.81 -17.81 -23.70
N GLU A 168 6.85 -16.98 -23.85
CA GLU A 168 8.22 -17.24 -23.39
C GLU A 168 8.45 -16.81 -21.93
N CYS A 169 8.00 -15.60 -21.56
CA CYS A 169 8.07 -15.09 -20.18
C CYS A 169 7.36 -16.02 -19.19
N TYR A 170 6.19 -16.55 -19.56
CA TYR A 170 5.37 -17.41 -18.69
C TYR A 170 6.13 -18.67 -18.27
N LYS A 171 6.90 -19.28 -19.19
CA LYS A 171 7.77 -20.45 -18.95
C LYS A 171 8.94 -20.16 -18.00
N MET A 172 9.29 -18.90 -17.79
CA MET A 172 10.35 -18.44 -16.88
C MET A 172 9.80 -17.93 -15.55
N SER A 173 8.55 -17.46 -15.52
CA SER A 173 7.83 -16.98 -14.33
C SER A 173 7.32 -18.12 -13.44
N SER A 174 6.93 -17.81 -12.20
CA SER A 174 6.30 -18.75 -11.28
C SER A 174 5.66 -18.01 -10.10
N PRO A 175 4.39 -18.28 -9.73
CA PRO A 175 3.74 -17.67 -8.57
C PRO A 175 4.30 -18.17 -7.22
N ILE A 176 5.21 -19.14 -7.23
CA ILE A 176 5.90 -19.68 -6.05
C ILE A 176 7.43 -19.60 -6.16
N GLY A 177 7.95 -18.87 -7.15
CA GLY A 177 9.38 -18.73 -7.43
C GLY A 177 10.06 -17.57 -6.68
N SER A 178 11.19 -17.12 -7.24
CA SER A 178 11.88 -15.91 -6.78
C SER A 178 10.96 -14.69 -6.79
N THR A 179 11.31 -13.64 -6.05
CA THR A 179 10.58 -12.36 -6.03
C THR A 179 10.30 -11.83 -7.44
N ILE A 180 11.29 -11.93 -8.34
CA ILE A 180 11.15 -11.52 -9.74
C ILE A 180 10.24 -12.48 -10.53
N GLN A 181 10.32 -13.79 -10.30
CA GLN A 181 9.43 -14.75 -10.95
C GLN A 181 7.96 -14.58 -10.55
N ARG A 182 7.69 -14.21 -9.28
CA ARG A 182 6.32 -13.92 -8.78
C ARG A 182 5.80 -12.58 -9.30
N LEU A 183 6.62 -11.53 -9.23
CA LEU A 183 6.32 -10.21 -9.81
C LEU A 183 5.98 -10.34 -11.30
N ALA A 184 6.85 -11.02 -12.07
CA ALA A 184 6.66 -11.20 -13.51
C ALA A 184 5.40 -12.01 -13.82
N PHE A 185 5.05 -13.03 -13.03
CA PHE A 185 3.85 -13.85 -13.23
C PHE A 185 2.57 -12.98 -13.30
N TYR A 186 2.34 -12.12 -12.30
CA TYR A 186 1.14 -11.26 -12.28
C TYR A 186 1.15 -10.17 -13.36
N PHE A 187 2.34 -9.66 -13.73
CA PHE A 187 2.47 -8.77 -14.89
C PHE A 187 2.14 -9.50 -16.19
N ILE A 188 2.53 -10.77 -16.35
CA ILE A 188 2.20 -11.59 -17.52
C ILE A 188 0.70 -11.88 -17.61
N GLU A 189 0.03 -12.20 -16.49
CA GLU A 189 -1.43 -12.36 -16.47
C GLU A 189 -2.17 -11.06 -16.86
N ALA A 190 -1.71 -9.91 -16.36
CA ALA A 190 -2.25 -8.60 -16.74
C ALA A 190 -2.03 -8.27 -18.22
N LEU A 191 -0.84 -8.59 -18.76
CA LEU A 191 -0.52 -8.37 -20.17
C LEU A 191 -1.29 -9.34 -21.10
N TYR A 192 -1.54 -10.59 -20.69
CA TYR A 192 -2.37 -11.52 -21.46
C TYR A 192 -3.80 -10.98 -21.66
N GLU A 193 -4.42 -10.49 -20.59
CA GLU A 193 -5.74 -9.85 -20.70
C GLU A 193 -5.70 -8.58 -21.56
N LYS A 194 -4.66 -7.74 -21.41
CA LYS A 194 -4.46 -6.54 -22.23
C LYS A 194 -4.41 -6.83 -23.73
N VAL A 195 -3.89 -7.99 -24.14
CA VAL A 195 -3.82 -8.41 -25.56
C VAL A 195 -4.98 -9.32 -25.98
N GLY A 196 -6.06 -9.39 -25.19
CA GLY A 196 -7.25 -10.18 -25.52
C GLY A 196 -7.06 -11.70 -25.49
N ARG A 197 -6.03 -12.20 -24.80
CA ARG A 197 -5.78 -13.63 -24.62
C ARG A 197 -6.37 -14.11 -23.30
N VAL A 198 -7.03 -15.27 -23.33
CA VAL A 198 -7.61 -15.90 -22.14
C VAL A 198 -6.50 -16.33 -21.17
N THR A 199 -6.51 -15.80 -19.95
CA THR A 199 -5.63 -16.23 -18.86
C THR A 199 -6.03 -17.63 -18.37
N PRO A 200 -5.08 -18.55 -18.08
CA PRO A 200 -5.39 -19.92 -17.64
C PRO A 200 -6.20 -20.03 -16.32
N LYS A 201 -6.30 -18.96 -15.54
CA LYS A 201 -7.13 -18.86 -14.33
C LYS A 201 -8.03 -17.62 -14.40
N GLY A 202 -9.22 -17.79 -14.99
CA GLY A 202 -10.19 -16.71 -15.20
C GLY A 202 -11.20 -16.55 -14.07
N MET A 203 -10.83 -15.90 -12.95
CA MET A 203 -11.74 -15.15 -12.08
C MET A 203 -10.99 -13.98 -11.45
N CYS A 204 -11.62 -12.81 -11.41
CA CYS A 204 -11.11 -11.65 -10.68
C CYS A 204 -12.27 -11.05 -9.89
N LEU A 205 -12.08 -10.88 -8.58
CA LEU A 205 -12.95 -10.04 -7.77
C LEU A 205 -12.84 -8.59 -8.26
N ASP A 206 -13.82 -7.74 -7.97
CA ASP A 206 -13.68 -6.30 -8.24
C ASP A 206 -12.42 -5.79 -7.48
N PRO A 207 -11.38 -5.27 -8.18
CA PRO A 207 -10.04 -5.09 -7.59
C PRO A 207 -9.98 -4.22 -6.33
N LEU A 208 -10.96 -3.35 -6.10
CA LEU A 208 -11.07 -2.59 -4.85
C LEU A 208 -11.52 -3.49 -3.68
N GLU A 209 -12.55 -4.32 -3.88
CA GLU A 209 -13.11 -5.21 -2.84
C GLU A 209 -12.05 -6.18 -2.31
N ALA A 210 -11.18 -6.69 -3.20
CA ALA A 210 -10.08 -7.59 -2.88
C ALA A 210 -8.99 -6.96 -1.98
N ILE A 211 -8.95 -5.63 -1.89
CA ILE A 211 -7.97 -4.86 -1.10
C ILE A 211 -8.61 -4.27 0.16
N ILE A 212 -9.92 -4.02 0.14
CA ILE A 212 -10.67 -3.34 1.21
C ILE A 212 -11.07 -4.30 2.35
N TRP A 213 -11.66 -5.45 2.04
CA TRP A 213 -12.38 -6.22 3.06
C TRP A 213 -11.47 -7.06 3.98
N PRO A 214 -11.80 -7.17 5.28
CA PRO A 214 -11.05 -8.00 6.22
C PRO A 214 -10.94 -9.45 5.75
N SER A 215 -9.74 -10.01 5.82
CA SER A 215 -9.47 -11.42 5.53
C SER A 215 -8.26 -11.89 6.32
N ILE A 216 -8.16 -13.21 6.58
CA ILE A 216 -7.01 -13.80 7.30
C ILE A 216 -5.66 -13.40 6.65
N PRO A 217 -5.49 -13.42 5.31
CA PRO A 217 -4.26 -12.94 4.67
C PRO A 217 -3.94 -11.46 4.93
N LEU A 218 -4.95 -10.58 4.97
CA LEU A 218 -4.76 -9.15 5.26
C LEU A 218 -4.48 -8.89 6.74
N LEU A 219 -5.00 -9.71 7.65
CA LEU A 219 -4.62 -9.68 9.07
C LEU A 219 -3.17 -10.18 9.27
N ALA A 220 -2.76 -11.24 8.58
CA ALA A 220 -1.37 -11.70 8.57
C ALA A 220 -0.42 -10.64 8.00
N LEU A 221 -0.77 -9.99 6.88
CA LEU A 221 -0.02 -8.84 6.34
C LEU A 221 0.11 -7.71 7.38
N HIS A 222 -0.96 -7.37 8.09
CA HIS A 222 -0.94 -6.33 9.11
C HIS A 222 -0.05 -6.70 10.31
N LYS A 223 0.04 -7.98 10.66
CA LYS A 223 0.89 -8.50 11.73
C LYS A 223 2.36 -8.58 11.34
N GLU A 224 2.67 -9.04 10.12
CA GLU A 224 4.03 -9.36 9.68
C GLU A 224 4.73 -8.25 8.89
N HIS A 225 4.00 -7.28 8.33
CA HIS A 225 4.56 -6.17 7.58
C HIS A 225 4.41 -4.81 8.32
N PRO A 226 5.47 -3.99 8.43
CA PRO A 226 5.43 -2.76 9.24
C PRO A 226 4.56 -1.65 8.64
N LEU A 227 4.54 -1.47 7.31
CA LEU A 227 3.85 -0.34 6.65
C LEU A 227 2.36 -0.17 7.06
N PRO A 228 1.50 -1.22 7.08
CA PRO A 228 0.14 -1.11 7.60
C PRO A 228 0.04 -0.74 9.09
N GLN A 229 1.07 -1.01 9.91
CA GLN A 229 1.12 -0.57 11.30
C GLN A 229 1.54 0.90 11.42
N ILE A 230 2.65 1.28 10.77
CA ILE A 230 3.18 2.66 10.76
C ILE A 230 2.08 3.65 10.39
N THR A 231 1.38 3.38 9.28
CA THR A 231 0.30 4.24 8.77
C THR A 231 -0.78 4.48 9.82
N LYS A 232 -1.14 3.45 10.61
CA LYS A 232 -2.19 3.51 11.62
C LYS A 232 -1.72 4.21 12.88
N PHE A 233 -0.60 3.79 13.48
CA PHE A 233 -0.10 4.39 14.72
C PHE A 233 0.21 5.88 14.54
N ALA A 234 0.92 6.26 13.47
CA ALA A 234 1.22 7.65 13.17
C ALA A 234 -0.04 8.46 12.79
N GLY A 235 -0.96 7.88 12.01
CA GLY A 235 -2.21 8.54 11.64
C GLY A 235 -3.15 8.80 12.83
N ILE A 236 -3.25 7.84 13.76
CA ILE A 236 -4.04 7.96 15.00
C ILE A 236 -3.37 8.90 15.99
N GLN A 237 -2.04 8.88 16.13
CA GLN A 237 -1.31 9.89 16.90
C GLN A 237 -1.63 11.30 16.39
N THR A 238 -1.65 11.49 15.08
CA THR A 238 -1.99 12.80 14.49
C THR A 238 -3.43 13.23 14.79
N ILE A 239 -4.39 12.30 14.94
CA ILE A 239 -5.73 12.63 15.45
C ILE A 239 -5.65 13.03 16.93
N LEU A 240 -4.97 12.25 17.77
CA LEU A 240 -4.80 12.52 19.21
C LEU A 240 -4.23 13.92 19.48
N ASP A 241 -3.22 14.33 18.71
CA ASP A 241 -2.60 15.66 18.77
C ASP A 241 -3.62 16.80 18.53
N HIS A 242 -4.62 16.57 17.67
CA HIS A 242 -5.63 17.56 17.29
C HIS A 242 -6.92 17.52 18.12
N VAL A 243 -7.12 16.47 18.93
CA VAL A 243 -8.29 16.32 19.82
C VAL A 243 -7.93 16.39 21.30
N VAL A 244 -6.71 16.79 21.65
CA VAL A 244 -6.12 16.77 23.01
C VAL A 244 -7.00 17.35 24.13
N GLU A 245 -7.73 18.45 23.87
CA GLU A 245 -8.68 19.04 24.84
C GLU A 245 -10.14 18.58 24.66
N ALA A 246 -10.47 18.03 23.50
CA ALA A 246 -11.83 17.74 23.06
C ALA A 246 -12.42 16.52 23.78
N ARG A 247 -13.51 16.72 24.53
CA ARG A 247 -14.16 15.65 25.29
C ARG A 247 -15.19 14.84 24.50
N LYS A 248 -15.73 15.42 23.42
CA LYS A 248 -16.62 14.74 22.48
C LYS A 248 -15.92 14.71 21.13
N ILE A 249 -15.59 13.52 20.67
CA ILE A 249 -14.75 13.30 19.48
C ILE A 249 -15.59 12.56 18.46
N HIS A 250 -15.63 13.06 17.23
CA HIS A 250 -16.29 12.40 16.11
C HIS A 250 -15.27 12.12 15.02
N VAL A 251 -14.96 10.85 14.74
CA VAL A 251 -14.09 10.47 13.62
C VAL A 251 -14.94 9.95 12.47
N ILE A 252 -14.80 10.58 11.31
CA ILE A 252 -15.41 10.13 10.07
C ILE A 252 -14.36 9.34 9.29
N ASP A 253 -14.57 8.02 9.16
CA ASP A 253 -13.72 7.16 8.36
C ASP A 253 -14.29 7.03 6.95
N LEU A 254 -13.46 7.30 5.94
CA LEU A 254 -13.85 7.19 4.53
C LEU A 254 -13.71 5.77 3.97
N GLU A 255 -13.01 4.87 4.66
CA GLU A 255 -12.81 3.46 4.25
C GLU A 255 -12.46 2.60 5.48
N ILE A 256 -13.48 2.24 6.28
CA ILE A 256 -13.32 1.65 7.63
C ILE A 256 -12.53 0.32 7.66
N ARG A 257 -12.66 -0.51 6.62
CA ARG A 257 -12.05 -1.86 6.50
C ARG A 257 -12.33 -2.73 7.74
N SER A 258 -11.31 -3.05 8.54
CA SER A 258 -11.42 -3.82 9.78
C SER A 258 -11.54 -2.96 11.05
N GLY A 259 -11.51 -1.63 10.92
CA GLY A 259 -11.58 -0.69 12.05
C GLY A 259 -10.43 -0.72 13.05
N ILE A 260 -9.43 -1.62 12.90
CA ILE A 260 -8.41 -1.88 13.92
C ILE A 260 -7.53 -0.66 14.27
N GLN A 261 -7.45 0.36 13.40
CA GLN A 261 -6.86 1.65 13.75
C GLN A 261 -7.50 2.28 15.01
N TYR A 262 -8.76 1.99 15.28
CA TYR A 262 -9.48 2.55 16.42
C TYR A 262 -9.26 1.83 17.74
N THR A 263 -8.70 0.60 17.76
CA THR A 263 -8.29 0.00 19.04
C THR A 263 -7.15 0.82 19.68
N ILE A 264 -6.20 1.26 18.84
CA ILE A 264 -5.11 2.19 19.20
C ILE A 264 -5.67 3.51 19.75
N LEU A 265 -6.67 4.08 19.06
CA LEU A 265 -7.31 5.34 19.49
C LEU A 265 -8.01 5.18 20.84
N PHE A 266 -8.73 4.06 21.04
CA PHE A 266 -9.45 3.80 22.28
C PHE A 266 -8.49 3.68 23.45
N GLN A 267 -7.43 2.89 23.31
CA GLN A 267 -6.39 2.69 24.33
C GLN A 267 -5.76 4.04 24.74
N ALA A 268 -5.30 4.83 23.77
CA ALA A 268 -4.68 6.14 24.03
C ALA A 268 -5.64 7.20 24.62
N LEU A 269 -6.96 7.02 24.50
CA LEU A 269 -7.96 7.89 25.10
C LEU A 269 -8.37 7.49 26.53
N VAL A 270 -8.18 6.23 26.94
CA VAL A 270 -8.42 5.77 28.33
C VAL A 270 -7.45 6.45 29.30
N ASP A 271 -6.19 6.58 28.93
CA ASP A 271 -5.13 7.14 29.78
C ASP A 271 -5.23 8.67 29.99
N ARG A 272 -6.21 9.35 29.35
CA ARG A 272 -6.25 10.81 29.19
C ARG A 272 -6.83 11.57 30.40
N SER A 273 -6.16 11.45 31.54
CA SER A 273 -6.51 12.03 32.84
C SER A 273 -6.98 13.50 32.86
N LYS A 274 -6.33 14.41 32.12
CA LYS A 274 -6.63 15.86 32.18
C LYS A 274 -7.96 16.26 31.54
N HIS A 275 -8.36 15.57 30.46
CA HIS A 275 -9.55 15.87 29.66
C HIS A 275 -10.25 14.54 29.33
N PRO A 276 -10.91 13.89 30.30
CA PRO A 276 -11.55 12.59 30.06
C PRO A 276 -12.58 12.69 28.92
N VAL A 277 -12.66 11.64 28.11
CA VAL A 277 -13.59 11.56 26.98
C VAL A 277 -15.01 11.32 27.51
N GLU A 278 -15.91 12.26 27.21
CA GLU A 278 -17.35 12.15 27.51
C GLU A 278 -18.07 11.28 26.47
N HIS A 279 -17.66 11.35 25.20
CA HIS A 279 -18.14 10.47 24.14
C HIS A 279 -17.17 10.39 22.95
N LEU A 280 -17.03 9.21 22.37
CA LEU A 280 -16.35 8.98 21.09
C LEU A 280 -17.36 8.41 20.08
N ARG A 281 -17.47 9.02 18.90
CA ARG A 281 -18.30 8.54 17.81
C ARG A 281 -17.43 8.25 16.59
N ILE A 282 -17.67 7.11 15.94
CA ILE A 282 -17.10 6.81 14.62
C ILE A 282 -18.24 6.72 13.61
N THR A 283 -18.09 7.38 12.46
CA THR A 283 -19.00 7.21 11.33
C THR A 283 -18.23 6.67 10.13
N ALA A 284 -18.56 5.45 9.70
CA ALA A 284 -17.99 4.85 8.50
C ALA A 284 -18.83 5.22 7.27
N LEU A 285 -18.20 5.83 6.26
CA LEU A 285 -18.78 6.04 4.94
C LEU A 285 -18.63 4.77 4.09
N GLY A 286 -19.66 4.44 3.29
CA GLY A 286 -19.59 3.31 2.36
C GLY A 286 -20.55 3.43 1.18
N THR A 287 -20.20 2.77 0.07
CA THR A 287 -21.06 2.61 -1.12
C THR A 287 -21.56 1.18 -1.34
N LYS A 288 -20.99 0.20 -0.63
CA LYS A 288 -21.30 -1.23 -0.70
C LYS A 288 -21.17 -1.88 0.69
N SER A 289 -21.49 -3.17 0.81
CA SER A 289 -21.08 -4.04 1.92
C SER A 289 -21.41 -3.56 3.33
N LYS A 290 -22.59 -2.90 3.48
CA LYS A 290 -23.08 -2.33 4.74
C LYS A 290 -22.98 -3.31 5.92
N GLU A 291 -23.31 -4.59 5.71
CA GLU A 291 -23.30 -5.62 6.75
C GLU A 291 -21.91 -5.81 7.37
N THR A 292 -20.85 -5.90 6.55
CA THR A 292 -19.45 -6.00 7.01
C THR A 292 -18.99 -4.75 7.78
N MET A 293 -19.52 -3.58 7.42
CA MET A 293 -19.28 -2.34 8.16
C MET A 293 -20.00 -2.34 9.52
N GLU A 294 -21.25 -2.81 9.58
CA GLU A 294 -21.99 -2.99 10.84
C GLU A 294 -21.39 -4.08 11.73
N GLU A 295 -20.81 -5.14 11.17
CA GLU A 295 -20.01 -6.12 11.93
C GLU A 295 -18.74 -5.51 12.52
N THR A 296 -18.02 -4.70 11.73
CA THR A 296 -16.86 -3.94 12.21
C THR A 296 -17.25 -2.98 13.34
N GLY A 297 -18.40 -2.31 13.19
CA GLY A 297 -19.01 -1.50 14.25
C GLY A 297 -19.30 -2.28 15.53
N LYS A 298 -19.92 -3.47 15.44
CA LYS A 298 -20.18 -4.35 16.60
C LYS A 298 -18.90 -4.74 17.32
N ARG A 299 -17.85 -5.14 16.59
CA ARG A 299 -16.53 -5.48 17.14
C ARG A 299 -15.90 -4.30 17.88
N LEU A 300 -15.97 -3.10 17.31
CA LEU A 300 -15.50 -1.88 17.96
C LEU A 300 -16.34 -1.52 19.20
N MET A 301 -17.67 -1.65 19.16
CA MET A 301 -18.51 -1.40 20.34
C MET A 301 -18.16 -2.31 21.51
N SER A 302 -18.01 -3.62 21.31
CA SER A 302 -17.60 -4.54 22.38
C SER A 302 -16.18 -4.30 22.91
N PHE A 303 -15.27 -3.75 22.09
CA PHE A 303 -13.94 -3.33 22.55
C PHE A 303 -13.95 -2.00 23.32
N ALA A 304 -14.83 -1.07 22.96
CA ALA A 304 -15.06 0.15 23.74
C ALA A 304 -15.71 -0.16 25.11
N GLU A 305 -16.64 -1.12 25.16
CA GLU A 305 -17.31 -1.57 26.38
C GLU A 305 -16.32 -2.17 27.41
N SER A 306 -15.36 -3.00 26.97
CA SER A 306 -14.36 -3.58 27.87
C SER A 306 -13.40 -2.51 28.45
N LEU A 307 -13.09 -1.48 27.65
CA LEU A 307 -12.34 -0.29 28.06
C LEU A 307 -13.20 0.78 28.78
N LYS A 308 -14.51 0.56 28.92
CA LYS A 308 -15.50 1.46 29.56
C LYS A 308 -15.59 2.85 28.90
N ILE A 309 -15.29 2.95 27.61
CA ILE A 309 -15.41 4.19 26.83
C ILE A 309 -16.87 4.37 26.42
N SER A 310 -17.43 5.58 26.61
CA SER A 310 -18.71 5.92 26.00
C SER A 310 -18.53 6.06 24.49
N PHE A 311 -19.03 5.09 23.74
CA PHE A 311 -18.78 4.96 22.30
C PHE A 311 -20.06 4.78 21.49
N SER A 312 -20.06 5.26 20.24
CA SER A 312 -21.09 4.95 19.24
C SER A 312 -20.52 4.80 17.83
N PHE A 313 -21.19 3.99 17.01
CA PHE A 313 -20.80 3.71 15.63
C PHE A 313 -21.99 3.91 14.66
N ASP A 314 -21.85 4.83 13.71
CA ASP A 314 -22.78 5.08 12.60
C ASP A 314 -22.22 4.48 11.29
N VAL A 315 -23.11 4.04 10.39
CA VAL A 315 -22.77 3.78 8.98
C VAL A 315 -23.55 4.73 8.08
N VAL A 316 -22.85 5.51 7.26
CA VAL A 316 -23.43 6.35 6.20
C VAL A 316 -23.29 5.62 4.88
N MET A 317 -24.41 5.09 4.38
CA MET A 317 -24.49 4.48 3.05
C MET A 317 -24.99 5.50 2.02
N VAL A 318 -24.31 5.58 0.87
CA VAL A 318 -24.77 6.31 -0.32
C VAL A 318 -24.65 5.42 -1.55
N ALA A 319 -25.57 5.52 -2.50
CA ALA A 319 -25.48 4.76 -3.75
C ALA A 319 -24.32 5.27 -4.61
N ASP A 320 -24.15 6.59 -4.67
CA ASP A 320 -22.98 7.24 -5.23
C ASP A 320 -22.38 8.27 -4.26
N VAL A 321 -21.07 8.51 -4.34
CA VAL A 321 -20.41 9.64 -3.66
C VAL A 321 -21.03 10.98 -4.09
N LEU A 322 -21.60 11.04 -5.30
CA LEU A 322 -22.38 12.20 -5.76
C LEU A 322 -23.63 12.50 -4.91
N ASP A 323 -24.22 11.52 -4.22
CA ASP A 323 -25.39 11.71 -3.35
C ASP A 323 -25.04 12.29 -1.97
N LEU A 324 -23.74 12.30 -1.61
CA LEU A 324 -23.24 12.65 -0.29
C LEU A 324 -23.57 14.10 0.12
N LYS A 325 -23.95 14.27 1.39
CA LYS A 325 -24.30 15.54 2.04
C LYS A 325 -23.77 15.53 3.47
N GLU A 326 -23.35 16.69 3.98
CA GLU A 326 -22.86 16.89 5.36
C GLU A 326 -23.88 16.36 6.40
N SER A 327 -25.16 16.67 6.21
CA SER A 327 -26.24 16.30 7.15
C SER A 327 -26.46 14.80 7.35
N LEU A 328 -25.87 13.93 6.51
CA LEU A 328 -25.88 12.47 6.70
C LEU A 328 -25.00 12.03 7.89
N PHE A 329 -23.96 12.80 8.23
CA PHE A 329 -23.01 12.48 9.29
C PHE A 329 -23.48 12.93 10.69
N LYS A 330 -24.58 13.69 10.76
CA LYS A 330 -25.30 14.08 11.99
C LYS A 330 -24.40 14.72 13.07
N VAL A 331 -23.46 15.59 12.69
CA VAL A 331 -22.53 16.24 13.63
C VAL A 331 -23.29 16.97 14.73
N VAL A 332 -22.97 16.67 15.99
CA VAL A 332 -23.66 17.18 17.17
C VAL A 332 -22.92 18.40 17.72
N PRO A 333 -23.61 19.49 18.13
CA PRO A 333 -22.96 20.66 18.73
C PRO A 333 -22.03 20.30 19.90
N GLY A 334 -20.75 20.68 19.76
CA GLY A 334 -19.70 20.39 20.73
C GLY A 334 -18.87 19.13 20.45
N GLU A 335 -19.19 18.35 19.42
CA GLU A 335 -18.25 17.35 18.87
C GLU A 335 -17.08 18.06 18.17
N THR A 336 -15.86 17.55 18.38
CA THR A 336 -14.69 17.87 17.56
C THR A 336 -14.56 16.81 16.48
N VAL A 337 -14.78 17.20 15.22
CA VAL A 337 -14.76 16.30 14.07
C VAL A 337 -13.33 16.13 13.55
N ALA A 338 -12.91 14.90 13.29
CA ALA A 338 -11.71 14.54 12.54
C ALA A 338 -12.09 13.62 11.37
N VAL A 339 -11.34 13.66 10.27
CA VAL A 339 -11.55 12.77 9.11
C VAL A 339 -10.34 11.87 8.90
N TYR A 340 -10.59 10.59 8.67
CA TYR A 340 -9.57 9.59 8.40
C TYR A 340 -9.80 8.96 7.02
N ALA A 341 -8.79 9.05 6.15
CA ALA A 341 -8.87 8.63 4.75
C ALA A 341 -7.64 7.77 4.40
N ALA A 342 -7.63 6.52 4.87
CA ALA A 342 -6.57 5.56 4.58
C ALA A 342 -6.92 4.71 3.35
N TYR A 343 -6.19 4.92 2.25
CA TYR A 343 -6.32 4.18 0.99
C TYR A 343 -7.72 4.25 0.36
N ALA A 344 -8.47 5.31 0.66
CA ALA A 344 -9.86 5.54 0.27
C ALA A 344 -9.98 6.31 -1.06
N LEU A 345 -9.04 7.22 -1.34
CA LEU A 345 -9.16 8.17 -2.45
C LEU A 345 -8.65 7.57 -3.77
N MET A 346 -7.80 6.53 -3.74
CA MET A 346 -7.31 5.84 -4.94
C MET A 346 -8.43 5.30 -5.85
N GLY A 347 -9.55 4.83 -5.28
CA GLY A 347 -10.71 4.30 -6.01
C GLY A 347 -11.61 5.38 -6.63
N LEU A 348 -11.42 6.63 -6.22
CA LEU A 348 -12.03 7.83 -6.82
C LEU A 348 -11.08 8.51 -7.82
N GLY A 349 -9.87 7.97 -8.02
CA GLY A 349 -8.91 8.46 -9.00
C GLY A 349 -9.51 8.51 -10.41
N GLY A 350 -9.37 9.65 -11.09
CA GLY A 350 -9.99 9.91 -12.39
C GLY A 350 -11.44 10.40 -12.33
N LYS A 351 -12.15 10.22 -11.22
CA LYS A 351 -13.55 10.65 -11.01
C LYS A 351 -13.57 12.01 -10.31
N ALA A 352 -13.18 13.04 -11.07
CA ALA A 352 -12.93 14.39 -10.56
C ALA A 352 -14.17 15.04 -9.93
N ASP A 353 -15.36 14.71 -10.42
CA ASP A 353 -16.68 15.07 -9.89
C ASP A 353 -16.92 14.53 -8.46
N ARG A 354 -16.60 13.25 -8.23
CA ARG A 354 -16.74 12.57 -6.93
C ARG A 354 -15.71 13.08 -5.93
N LEU A 355 -14.47 13.26 -6.38
CA LEU A 355 -13.42 13.90 -5.58
C LEU A 355 -13.79 15.36 -5.23
N GLU A 356 -14.40 16.12 -6.14
CA GLU A 356 -14.91 17.46 -5.84
C GLU A 356 -16.11 17.44 -4.88
N ARG A 357 -17.00 16.45 -4.97
CA ARG A 357 -18.13 16.29 -4.04
C ARG A 357 -17.67 15.94 -2.62
N ILE A 358 -16.78 14.95 -2.47
CA ILE A 358 -16.33 14.53 -1.15
C ILE A 358 -15.52 15.63 -0.46
N MET A 359 -14.66 16.37 -1.18
CA MET A 359 -13.92 17.51 -0.61
C MET A 359 -14.81 18.70 -0.25
N ARG A 360 -15.94 18.91 -0.94
CA ARG A 360 -16.96 19.90 -0.53
C ARG A 360 -17.65 19.46 0.77
N VAL A 361 -18.15 18.23 0.85
CA VAL A 361 -18.81 17.73 2.06
C VAL A 361 -17.86 17.71 3.26
N ILE A 362 -16.60 17.32 3.08
CA ILE A 362 -15.59 17.38 4.15
C ILE A 362 -15.29 18.84 4.55
N LYS A 363 -15.36 19.81 3.63
CA LYS A 363 -15.27 21.24 4.00
C LYS A 363 -16.44 21.69 4.85
N ASP A 364 -17.66 21.30 4.46
CA ASP A 364 -18.90 21.69 5.14
C ASP A 364 -18.98 21.08 6.55
N LEU A 365 -18.38 19.89 6.76
CA LEU A 365 -18.19 19.23 8.06
C LEU A 365 -17.16 19.92 8.98
N ASN A 366 -16.35 20.85 8.46
CA ASN A 366 -15.36 21.65 9.19
C ASN A 366 -14.48 20.88 10.22
N PRO A 367 -13.76 19.81 9.81
CA PRO A 367 -12.96 19.01 10.73
C PRO A 367 -11.72 19.76 11.25
N CYS A 368 -11.30 19.44 12.48
CA CYS A 368 -10.09 19.99 13.08
C CYS A 368 -8.81 19.53 12.34
N VAL A 369 -8.83 18.30 11.83
CA VAL A 369 -7.82 17.68 10.97
C VAL A 369 -8.46 16.65 10.03
N MET A 370 -7.92 16.53 8.81
CA MET A 370 -8.14 15.42 7.89
C MET A 370 -6.81 14.69 7.67
N ILE A 371 -6.78 13.39 7.95
CA ILE A 371 -5.64 12.50 7.72
C ILE A 371 -5.84 11.80 6.38
N ILE A 372 -4.86 11.90 5.48
CA ILE A 372 -4.81 11.14 4.22
C ILE A 372 -3.59 10.24 4.25
N ALA A 373 -3.81 8.94 4.08
CA ALA A 373 -2.78 7.96 3.84
C ALA A 373 -2.99 7.28 2.49
N GLU A 374 -2.01 7.34 1.59
CA GLU A 374 -2.16 6.89 0.20
C GLU A 374 -0.87 6.26 -0.36
N ILE A 375 -1.04 5.39 -1.36
CA ILE A 375 0.06 4.68 -2.02
C ILE A 375 0.92 5.65 -2.84
N GLU A 376 2.21 5.72 -2.53
CA GLU A 376 3.17 6.68 -3.12
C GLU A 376 3.72 6.18 -4.47
N ALA A 377 2.82 5.99 -5.43
CA ALA A 377 3.13 5.57 -6.80
C ALA A 377 2.44 6.47 -7.84
N ASN A 378 2.94 6.50 -9.08
CA ASN A 378 2.44 7.37 -10.15
C ASN A 378 1.71 6.60 -11.27
N CYS A 379 0.86 5.64 -10.89
CA CYS A 379 0.18 4.73 -11.81
C CYS A 379 -1.05 5.35 -12.51
N SER A 380 -1.36 6.63 -12.26
CA SER A 380 -2.48 7.34 -12.87
C SER A 380 -2.32 7.61 -14.39
N SER A 381 -1.08 7.68 -14.89
CA SER A 381 -0.68 8.10 -16.25
C SER A 381 -1.58 7.59 -17.41
N PRO A 382 -1.87 8.42 -18.44
CA PRO A 382 -2.57 7.96 -19.63
C PRO A 382 -1.72 7.02 -20.50
N SER A 383 -0.39 7.21 -20.52
CA SER A 383 0.53 6.34 -21.29
C SER A 383 0.62 4.95 -20.67
N PHE A 384 0.32 3.92 -21.45
CA PHE A 384 0.40 2.52 -21.04
C PHE A 384 1.83 2.16 -20.59
N ILE A 385 2.84 2.37 -21.43
CA ILE A 385 4.22 2.07 -21.05
C ILE A 385 4.72 2.89 -19.86
N GLY A 386 4.21 4.13 -19.69
CA GLY A 386 4.46 4.93 -18.51
C GLY A 386 3.93 4.30 -17.22
N ARG A 387 2.68 3.79 -17.24
CA ARG A 387 2.12 3.01 -16.12
C ARG A 387 2.89 1.72 -15.89
N PHE A 388 3.23 1.00 -16.96
CA PHE A 388 3.97 -0.26 -16.89
C PHE A 388 5.30 -0.08 -16.15
N VAL A 389 6.10 0.93 -16.51
CA VAL A 389 7.41 1.16 -15.89
C VAL A 389 7.29 1.61 -14.43
N GLU A 390 6.48 2.62 -14.11
CA GLU A 390 6.32 3.07 -12.70
C GLU A 390 5.76 1.92 -11.83
N SER A 391 4.84 1.10 -12.36
CA SER A 391 4.31 -0.08 -11.67
C SER A 391 5.37 -1.15 -11.43
N LEU A 392 6.25 -1.42 -12.40
CA LEU A 392 7.25 -2.49 -12.30
C LEU A 392 8.23 -2.25 -11.13
N PHE A 393 8.68 -1.01 -10.95
CA PHE A 393 9.52 -0.63 -9.80
C PHE A 393 8.73 -0.65 -8.49
N PHE A 394 7.53 -0.05 -8.46
CA PHE A 394 6.72 0.02 -7.25
C PHE A 394 6.33 -1.37 -6.73
N TYR A 395 5.71 -2.21 -7.57
CA TYR A 395 5.37 -3.58 -7.17
C TYR A 395 6.63 -4.43 -6.96
N GLY A 396 7.74 -4.17 -7.66
CA GLY A 396 9.02 -4.81 -7.37
C GLY A 396 9.46 -4.62 -5.91
N ALA A 397 9.36 -3.39 -5.39
CA ALA A 397 9.65 -3.11 -3.99
C ALA A 397 8.64 -3.74 -3.01
N ILE A 398 7.35 -3.78 -3.35
CA ILE A 398 6.31 -4.45 -2.54
C ILE A 398 6.53 -5.97 -2.49
N PHE A 399 6.82 -6.63 -3.62
CA PHE A 399 7.09 -8.07 -3.65
C PHE A 399 8.39 -8.41 -2.88
N ASP A 400 9.39 -7.53 -2.90
CA ASP A 400 10.62 -7.66 -2.10
C ASP A 400 10.37 -7.48 -0.60
N SER A 401 9.51 -6.53 -0.21
CA SER A 401 9.13 -6.33 1.19
C SER A 401 8.28 -7.47 1.74
N PHE A 402 7.37 -8.01 0.93
CA PHE A 402 6.59 -9.20 1.28
C PHE A 402 7.49 -10.44 1.40
N ALA A 403 8.48 -10.59 0.52
CA ALA A 403 9.45 -11.70 0.58
C ALA A 403 10.35 -11.67 1.83
N GLU A 404 10.70 -10.49 2.36
CA GLU A 404 11.56 -10.36 3.54
C GLU A 404 10.76 -10.35 4.86
N CYS A 405 9.63 -9.64 4.91
CA CYS A 405 8.80 -9.54 6.11
C CYS A 405 7.94 -10.81 6.33
N MET A 406 7.20 -11.27 5.31
CA MET A 406 6.32 -12.45 5.39
C MET A 406 7.03 -13.75 4.98
N LYS A 407 8.32 -13.87 5.31
CA LYS A 407 9.16 -15.02 4.93
C LYS A 407 8.78 -16.34 5.64
N ASN A 408 8.04 -16.24 6.75
CA ASN A 408 7.63 -17.39 7.57
C ASN A 408 6.20 -17.85 7.24
N ASP A 409 5.32 -16.95 6.79
CA ASP A 409 3.95 -17.26 6.34
C ASP A 409 3.82 -17.15 4.82
N GLU A 410 4.39 -18.13 4.12
CA GLU A 410 4.26 -18.20 2.66
C GLU A 410 2.81 -18.35 2.18
N THR A 411 1.91 -18.90 3.01
CA THR A 411 0.53 -19.17 2.62
C THR A 411 -0.23 -17.86 2.50
N ASN A 412 -0.27 -17.05 3.56
CA ASN A 412 -0.92 -15.75 3.52
C ASN A 412 -0.16 -14.78 2.61
N ARG A 413 1.17 -14.84 2.55
CA ARG A 413 1.96 -14.03 1.58
C ARG A 413 1.52 -14.28 0.14
N ARG A 414 1.42 -15.55 -0.29
CA ARG A 414 0.97 -15.92 -1.65
C ARG A 414 -0.46 -15.45 -1.92
N GLU A 415 -1.35 -15.55 -0.93
CA GLU A 415 -2.75 -15.15 -1.08
C GLU A 415 -2.91 -13.63 -1.20
N VAL A 416 -2.15 -12.82 -0.44
CA VAL A 416 -2.13 -11.35 -0.63
C VAL A 416 -1.44 -10.96 -1.95
N GLU A 417 -0.36 -11.65 -2.34
CA GLU A 417 0.27 -11.44 -3.66
C GLU A 417 -0.72 -11.70 -4.80
N ALA A 418 -1.57 -12.72 -4.71
CA ALA A 418 -2.59 -13.04 -5.71
C ALA A 418 -3.80 -12.07 -5.67
N THR A 419 -4.45 -11.96 -4.51
CA THR A 419 -5.71 -11.22 -4.36
C THR A 419 -5.53 -9.71 -4.46
N CYS A 420 -4.57 -9.16 -3.72
CA CYS A 420 -4.36 -7.71 -3.60
C CYS A 420 -3.44 -7.22 -4.72
N LEU A 421 -2.22 -7.77 -4.83
CA LEU A 421 -1.23 -7.25 -5.79
C LEU A 421 -1.57 -7.66 -7.22
N GLY A 422 -1.93 -8.92 -7.45
CA GLY A 422 -2.36 -9.43 -8.76
C GLY A 422 -3.51 -8.62 -9.34
N SER A 423 -4.61 -8.45 -8.59
CA SER A 423 -5.75 -7.61 -9.02
C SER A 423 -5.38 -6.14 -9.25
N SER A 424 -4.46 -5.59 -8.45
CA SER A 424 -3.98 -4.20 -8.61
C SER A 424 -3.14 -4.01 -9.88
N ILE A 425 -2.16 -4.88 -10.11
CA ILE A 425 -1.32 -4.91 -11.33
C ILE A 425 -2.23 -5.08 -12.55
N LYS A 426 -3.17 -6.01 -12.47
CA LYS A 426 -4.15 -6.30 -13.53
C LYS A 426 -5.00 -5.08 -13.86
N ASN A 427 -5.58 -4.40 -12.88
CA ASN A 427 -6.41 -3.22 -13.14
C ASN A 427 -5.60 -2.02 -13.67
N VAL A 428 -4.35 -1.83 -13.23
CA VAL A 428 -3.49 -0.73 -13.69
C VAL A 428 -3.01 -0.91 -15.15
N LEU A 429 -2.79 -2.16 -15.59
CA LEU A 429 -2.19 -2.46 -16.90
C LEU A 429 -3.21 -2.93 -17.96
N ALA A 430 -4.18 -3.77 -17.58
CA ALA A 430 -5.18 -4.29 -18.53
C ALA A 430 -6.28 -3.26 -18.82
N ALA A 431 -6.96 -2.78 -17.77
CA ALA A 431 -8.13 -1.91 -17.91
C ALA A 431 -7.78 -0.49 -18.41
N GLU A 432 -8.79 0.19 -18.98
CA GLU A 432 -8.78 1.61 -19.35
C GLU A 432 -10.14 2.24 -19.00
N GLY A 433 -10.30 3.55 -19.25
CA GLY A 433 -11.56 4.24 -18.99
C GLY A 433 -12.02 4.07 -17.54
N ASP A 434 -13.33 3.94 -17.32
CA ASP A 434 -13.92 3.77 -15.99
C ASP A 434 -13.64 2.40 -15.35
N GLU A 435 -13.27 1.39 -16.14
CA GLU A 435 -12.86 0.07 -15.65
C GLU A 435 -11.48 0.11 -14.95
N ARG A 436 -10.63 1.09 -15.29
CA ARG A 436 -9.37 1.36 -14.56
C ARG A 436 -9.67 2.16 -13.29
N LYS A 437 -10.17 1.44 -12.27
CA LYS A 437 -10.53 1.91 -10.92
C LYS A 437 -9.33 2.27 -10.06
N ILE A 438 -8.24 1.50 -10.13
CA ILE A 438 -7.04 1.70 -9.30
C ILE A 438 -6.09 2.70 -9.97
N ARG A 439 -5.89 3.86 -9.33
CA ARG A 439 -5.06 4.94 -9.86
C ARG A 439 -4.23 5.60 -8.75
N HIS A 440 -3.17 4.92 -8.33
CA HIS A 440 -2.19 5.46 -7.38
C HIS A 440 -1.64 6.82 -7.85
N MET A 441 -1.54 7.76 -6.91
CA MET A 441 -1.06 9.11 -7.13
C MET A 441 -0.17 9.55 -5.97
N SER A 442 1.02 10.05 -6.29
CA SER A 442 1.97 10.60 -5.32
C SER A 442 1.40 11.78 -4.51
N ILE A 443 1.92 12.00 -3.31
CA ILE A 443 1.64 13.16 -2.43
C ILE A 443 1.72 14.50 -3.17
N ARG A 444 2.62 14.62 -4.15
CA ARG A 444 2.75 15.81 -5.01
C ARG A 444 1.48 16.10 -5.83
N VAL A 445 0.77 15.07 -6.28
CA VAL A 445 -0.50 15.20 -7.01
C VAL A 445 -1.64 15.52 -6.03
N TRP A 446 -1.67 14.87 -4.86
CA TRP A 446 -2.64 15.19 -3.80
C TRP A 446 -2.52 16.64 -3.32
N ARG A 447 -1.30 17.14 -3.06
CA ARG A 447 -1.02 18.56 -2.79
C ARG A 447 -1.64 19.50 -3.83
N ALA A 448 -1.39 19.24 -5.11
CA ALA A 448 -1.90 20.06 -6.21
C ALA A 448 -3.43 19.98 -6.35
N PHE A 449 -4.04 18.83 -6.02
CA PHE A 449 -5.49 18.65 -6.04
C PHE A 449 -6.17 19.36 -4.86
N LEU A 450 -5.70 19.12 -3.64
CA LEU A 450 -6.29 19.62 -2.38
C LEU A 450 -6.21 21.15 -2.27
N ALA A 451 -5.11 21.75 -2.77
CA ALA A 451 -4.94 23.20 -2.82
C ALA A 451 -6.08 23.92 -3.59
N ARG A 452 -6.74 23.26 -4.56
CA ARG A 452 -7.89 23.81 -5.31
C ARG A 452 -9.10 24.15 -4.43
N PHE A 453 -9.21 23.56 -3.24
CA PHE A 453 -10.34 23.71 -2.31
C PHE A 453 -10.02 24.65 -1.12
N GLY A 454 -8.80 25.18 -1.07
CA GLY A 454 -8.26 25.87 0.10
C GLY A 454 -7.82 24.94 1.23
N ILE A 455 -7.62 23.65 0.94
CA ILE A 455 -7.07 22.68 1.89
C ILE A 455 -5.54 22.84 1.92
N VAL A 456 -4.97 22.98 3.11
CA VAL A 456 -3.54 23.19 3.35
C VAL A 456 -2.95 22.06 4.18
N GLU A 457 -1.70 21.72 3.88
CA GLU A 457 -0.94 20.68 4.58
C GLU A 457 -0.39 21.23 5.91
N ILE A 458 -0.58 20.49 6.99
CA ILE A 458 -0.12 20.86 8.34
C ILE A 458 1.00 19.94 8.80
N GLU A 459 1.80 20.41 9.77
CA GLU A 459 2.94 19.64 10.29
C GLU A 459 2.44 18.38 11.00
N LEU A 460 3.13 17.26 10.79
CA LEU A 460 3.01 16.10 11.67
C LEU A 460 3.83 16.35 12.94
N SER A 461 3.34 15.87 14.09
CA SER A 461 4.05 16.04 15.36
C SER A 461 5.31 15.17 15.43
N MET A 462 6.25 15.50 16.33
CA MET A 462 7.38 14.61 16.60
C MET A 462 6.87 13.25 17.09
N SER A 463 5.85 13.21 17.95
CA SER A 463 5.24 11.98 18.43
C SER A 463 4.66 11.10 17.31
N CYS A 464 4.10 11.69 16.24
CA CYS A 464 3.68 10.96 15.04
C CYS A 464 4.86 10.28 14.33
N VAL A 465 6.03 10.93 14.28
CA VAL A 465 7.27 10.40 13.69
C VAL A 465 7.91 9.35 14.62
N ASP A 466 7.92 9.60 15.93
CA ASP A 466 8.40 8.67 16.96
C ASP A 466 7.59 7.35 16.91
N GLN A 467 6.26 7.42 16.83
CA GLN A 467 5.40 6.24 16.65
C GLN A 467 5.77 5.42 15.40
N ALA A 468 6.08 6.09 14.29
CA ALA A 468 6.53 5.40 13.08
C ALA A 468 7.89 4.70 13.25
N HIS A 469 8.83 5.31 13.98
CA HIS A 469 10.12 4.70 14.28
C HIS A 469 10.04 3.59 15.34
N MET A 470 9.19 3.72 16.37
CA MET A 470 8.96 2.67 17.37
C MET A 470 8.35 1.42 16.71
N VAL A 471 7.35 1.60 15.83
CA VAL A 471 6.81 0.49 15.03
C VAL A 471 7.93 -0.18 14.23
N LEU A 472 8.80 0.57 13.54
CA LEU A 472 9.92 -0.03 12.79
C LEU A 472 10.87 -0.86 13.65
N GLN A 473 11.14 -0.46 14.89
CA GLN A 473 12.01 -1.21 15.81
C GLN A 473 11.44 -2.58 16.20
N GLY A 474 10.11 -2.73 16.20
CA GLY A 474 9.43 -4.01 16.47
C GLY A 474 9.56 -5.05 15.35
N PHE A 475 10.01 -4.68 14.15
CA PHE A 475 10.08 -5.60 13.00
C PHE A 475 11.51 -6.02 12.64
N PRO A 476 11.81 -7.33 12.50
CA PRO A 476 13.10 -7.80 11.97
C PRO A 476 13.43 -7.30 10.56
N CYS A 477 12.40 -6.97 9.76
CA CYS A 477 12.54 -6.34 8.45
C CYS A 477 12.53 -4.79 8.50
N GLY A 478 12.35 -4.18 9.67
CA GLY A 478 12.25 -2.72 9.83
C GLY A 478 13.49 -1.96 9.37
N ARG A 479 14.69 -2.56 9.51
CA ARG A 479 15.97 -2.06 8.97
C ARG A 479 16.01 -1.88 7.44
N SER A 480 15.09 -2.53 6.73
CA SER A 480 14.96 -2.46 5.26
C SER A 480 13.91 -1.42 4.84
N CYS A 481 13.18 -0.84 5.80
CA CYS A 481 12.33 0.32 5.60
C CYS A 481 13.07 1.61 5.95
N THR A 482 12.63 2.74 5.40
CA THR A 482 12.90 4.06 5.96
C THR A 482 11.59 4.83 6.16
N VAL A 483 11.64 5.80 7.07
CA VAL A 483 10.56 6.72 7.40
C VAL A 483 11.17 8.11 7.37
N ASP A 484 10.78 8.91 6.38
CA ASP A 484 11.44 10.17 6.03
C ASP A 484 10.39 11.27 5.80
N MET A 485 10.69 12.52 6.18
CA MET A 485 9.80 13.66 5.95
C MET A 485 10.00 14.26 4.56
N ASN A 486 8.97 14.19 3.70
CA ASN A 486 8.93 14.92 2.45
C ASN A 486 8.11 16.21 2.65
N GLY A 487 8.78 17.30 3.05
CA GLY A 487 8.09 18.48 3.56
C GLY A 487 7.35 18.12 4.85
N LYS A 488 6.02 18.26 4.86
CA LYS A 488 5.17 17.95 6.03
C LYS A 488 4.56 16.54 6.03
N CYS A 489 4.80 15.77 4.97
CA CYS A 489 4.26 14.43 4.79
C CYS A 489 5.30 13.38 5.19
N LEU A 490 4.89 12.38 5.96
CA LEU A 490 5.69 11.21 6.27
C LEU A 490 5.67 10.24 5.07
N ILE A 491 6.84 9.88 4.56
CA ILE A 491 7.00 8.89 3.50
C ILE A 491 7.57 7.61 4.10
N ILE A 492 6.89 6.50 3.83
CA ILE A 492 7.31 5.14 4.21
C ILE A 492 7.88 4.49 2.96
N ALA A 493 9.18 4.18 2.97
CA ALA A 493 9.89 3.59 1.85
C ALA A 493 10.46 2.22 2.19
N TRP A 494 10.67 1.38 1.17
CA TRP A 494 11.40 0.12 1.26
C TRP A 494 12.66 0.22 0.41
N LYS A 495 13.82 0.07 1.05
CA LYS A 495 15.17 0.11 0.44
C LYS A 495 15.43 1.35 -0.45
N GLY A 496 14.73 2.47 -0.19
CA GLY A 496 14.83 3.73 -0.95
C GLY A 496 13.76 3.95 -2.04
N THR A 497 12.87 2.98 -2.25
CA THR A 497 11.64 3.14 -3.06
C THR A 497 10.44 3.46 -2.15
N PRO A 498 9.83 4.66 -2.28
CA PRO A 498 8.60 5.01 -1.56
C PRO A 498 7.47 4.02 -1.83
N LEU A 499 6.74 3.67 -0.79
CA LEU A 499 5.60 2.74 -0.86
C LEU A 499 4.28 3.40 -0.44
N SER A 500 4.30 4.18 0.64
CA SER A 500 3.12 4.85 1.18
C SER A 500 3.47 6.23 1.74
N SER A 501 2.47 7.09 1.77
CA SER A 501 2.52 8.45 2.27
C SER A 501 1.46 8.64 3.36
N LEU A 502 1.79 9.37 4.42
CA LEU A 502 0.86 9.80 5.46
C LEU A 502 0.96 11.32 5.62
N SER A 503 -0.18 12.01 5.57
CA SER A 503 -0.25 13.46 5.51
C SER A 503 -1.46 14.00 6.26
N ALA A 504 -1.31 15.18 6.87
CA ALA A 504 -2.36 15.84 7.63
C ALA A 504 -2.74 17.18 6.98
N TRP A 505 -4.03 17.50 7.04
CA TRP A 505 -4.64 18.57 6.27
C TRP A 505 -5.67 19.35 7.10
N LYS A 506 -5.80 20.63 6.79
CA LYS A 506 -6.84 21.50 7.37
C LYS A 506 -7.41 22.43 6.30
N PHE A 507 -8.66 22.84 6.47
CA PHE A 507 -9.28 23.87 5.62
C PHE A 507 -8.83 25.26 6.08
N LYS A 508 -8.59 26.15 5.11
CA LYS A 508 -8.33 27.58 5.30
C LYS A 508 -9.60 28.41 5.14
#